data_AF-A0A7C5JPK1-F1
#
_entry.id   AF-A0A7C5JPK1-F1
#
_cell.length_a   1.000
_cell.length_b   1.000
_cell.length_c   1.000
_cell.angle_alpha   90.00
_cell.angle_beta   90.00
_cell.angle_gamma   90.00
#
_symmetry.space_group_name_H-M   'P 1'
#
loop_
_entity.id
_entity.type
_entity.pdbx_description
1 polymer ?
#
loop_
_entity_poly.entity_id
_entity_poly.type
_entity_poly.pdbx_seq_one_letter_code
_entity_poly.pdbx_strand_id
1 'polypeptide(L)'
;MSWFEGLSPVYQALIATLGTWFVTALGASLVFFTKKISRKYLDASLGMAGGVMIAASFWSLLAPAIDMAERSYGESWKWFPPLVGFLLGAVFLRVVDRLLPHLHPDLAVA
;
A
#
# COMPACT_ATOMS: atom_id res chain seq x y z
N MET A 1 -3.80 -6.65 -26.03
CA MET A 1 -3.13 -6.87 -24.73
C MET A 1 -1.88 -7.75 -24.84
N SER A 2 -1.69 -8.48 -25.95
CA SER A 2 -0.50 -9.31 -26.22
C SER A 2 0.86 -8.59 -26.09
N TRP A 3 0.93 -7.30 -26.39
CA TRP A 3 2.18 -6.53 -26.27
C TRP A 3 2.68 -6.42 -24.83
N PHE A 4 1.78 -6.33 -23.86
CA PHE A 4 2.12 -6.15 -22.44
C PHE A 4 2.44 -7.50 -21.78
N GLU A 5 1.65 -8.53 -22.10
CA GLU A 5 1.84 -9.89 -21.59
C GLU A 5 3.14 -10.54 -22.09
N GLY A 6 3.65 -10.14 -23.25
CA GLY A 6 4.93 -10.61 -23.78
C GLY A 6 6.18 -9.96 -23.16
N LEU A 7 6.02 -8.91 -22.33
CA LEU A 7 7.13 -8.26 -21.64
C LEU A 7 7.58 -9.07 -20.43
N SER A 8 8.85 -8.91 -20.01
CA SER A 8 9.31 -9.51 -18.77
C SER A 8 8.54 -8.94 -17.56
N PRO A 9 8.34 -9.73 -16.49
CA PRO A 9 7.67 -9.26 -15.28
C PRO A 9 8.29 -7.99 -14.68
N VAL A 10 9.60 -7.79 -14.88
CA VAL A 10 10.31 -6.58 -14.44
C VAL A 10 9.84 -5.34 -15.18
N TYR A 11 9.71 -5.41 -16.52
CA TYR A 11 9.21 -4.29 -17.31
C TYR A 11 7.73 -4.02 -17.06
N GLN A 12 6.92 -5.06 -16.85
CA GLN A 12 5.52 -4.90 -16.47
C GLN A 12 5.39 -4.16 -15.13
N ALA A 13 6.15 -4.58 -14.12
CA ALA A 13 6.17 -3.94 -12.81
C ALA A 13 6.68 -2.49 -12.89
N LEU A 14 7.70 -2.22 -13.71
CA LEU A 14 8.21 -0.86 -13.91
C LEU A 14 7.16 0.06 -14.54
N ILE A 15 6.50 -0.37 -15.61
CA ILE A 15 5.46 0.43 -16.28
C ILE A 15 4.27 0.65 -15.32
N ALA A 16 3.86 -0.40 -14.59
CA ALA A 16 2.77 -0.30 -13.63
C ALA A 16 3.10 0.68 -12.49
N THR A 17 4.30 0.60 -11.91
CA THR A 17 4.73 1.48 -10.81
C THR A 17 4.91 2.93 -11.27
N LEU A 18 5.48 3.17 -12.47
CA LEU A 18 5.53 4.51 -13.06
C LEU A 18 4.12 5.08 -13.28
N GLY A 19 3.17 4.24 -13.70
CA GLY A 19 1.76 4.61 -13.80
C GLY A 19 1.19 5.04 -12.46
N THR A 20 1.41 4.27 -11.39
CA THR A 20 0.93 4.66 -10.04
C THR A 20 1.57 5.96 -9.55
N TRP A 21 2.87 6.16 -9.80
CA TRP A 21 3.58 7.37 -9.41
C TRP A 21 3.07 8.59 -10.17
N PHE A 22 2.76 8.45 -11.46
CA PHE A 22 2.13 9.49 -12.25
C PHE A 22 0.77 9.90 -11.69
N VAL A 23 -0.06 8.94 -11.29
CA VAL A 23 -1.37 9.24 -10.64
C VAL A 23 -1.16 9.99 -9.32
N THR A 24 -0.16 9.62 -8.52
CA THR A 24 0.21 10.39 -7.30
C THR A 24 0.64 11.81 -7.64
N ALA A 25 1.49 11.99 -8.66
CA ALA A 25 1.94 13.31 -9.10
C ALA A 25 0.77 14.17 -9.62
N LEU A 26 -0.16 13.58 -10.38
CA LEU A 26 -1.39 14.24 -10.82
C LEU A 26 -2.26 14.66 -9.63
N GLY A 27 -2.46 13.78 -8.65
CA GLY A 27 -3.20 14.13 -7.43
C GLY A 27 -2.55 15.28 -6.65
N ALA A 28 -1.23 15.26 -6.53
CA ALA A 28 -0.46 16.32 -5.87
C ALA A 28 -0.48 17.65 -6.65
N SER A 29 -0.60 17.61 -7.99
CA SER A 29 -0.65 18.82 -8.83
C SER A 29 -1.84 19.74 -8.51
N LEU A 30 -2.90 19.21 -7.87
CA LEU A 30 -4.04 20.01 -7.41
C LEU A 30 -3.65 21.12 -6.42
N VAL A 31 -2.51 20.98 -5.74
CA VAL A 31 -1.95 22.00 -4.83
C VAL A 31 -1.63 23.32 -5.56
N PHE A 32 -1.32 23.28 -6.87
CA PHE A 32 -1.09 24.51 -7.64
C PHE A 32 -2.35 25.37 -7.79
N PHE A 33 -3.53 24.75 -7.74
CA PHE A 33 -4.82 25.43 -7.88
C PHE A 33 -5.52 25.66 -6.52
N THR A 34 -5.32 24.77 -5.54
CA THR A 34 -6.06 24.78 -4.28
C THR A 34 -5.12 24.98 -3.09
N LYS A 35 -4.96 26.23 -2.63
CA LYS A 35 -4.11 26.58 -1.48
C LYS A 35 -4.78 26.35 -0.10
N LYS A 36 -6.11 26.22 -0.05
CA LYS A 36 -6.87 25.95 1.19
C LYS A 36 -7.87 24.83 0.94
N ILE A 37 -7.66 23.69 1.58
CA ILE A 37 -8.55 22.53 1.54
C ILE A 37 -9.32 22.49 2.86
N SER A 38 -10.63 22.23 2.82
CA SER A 38 -11.42 22.08 4.05
C SER A 38 -11.03 20.80 4.78
N ARG A 39 -11.02 20.82 6.11
CA ARG A 39 -10.67 19.65 6.92
C ARG A 39 -11.54 18.43 6.59
N LYS A 40 -12.83 18.66 6.29
CA LYS A 40 -13.78 17.62 5.87
C LYS A 40 -13.36 16.91 4.58
N TYR A 41 -12.83 17.63 3.58
CA TYR A 41 -12.31 17.01 2.37
C TYR A 41 -11.06 16.18 2.65
N LEU A 42 -10.13 16.71 3.45
CA LEU A 42 -8.91 15.99 3.82
C LEU A 42 -9.24 14.69 4.57
N ASP A 43 -10.11 14.75 5.57
CA ASP A 43 -10.51 13.59 6.36
C ASP A 43 -11.25 12.55 5.49
N ALA A 44 -12.08 13.00 4.53
CA ALA A 44 -12.74 12.10 3.57
C ALA A 44 -11.73 11.42 2.62
N SER A 45 -10.72 12.15 2.12
CA SER A 45 -9.67 11.60 1.28
C SER A 45 -8.79 10.60 2.03
N LEU A 46 -8.39 10.91 3.27
CA LEU A 46 -7.63 9.99 4.12
C LEU A 46 -8.44 8.72 4.45
N GLY A 47 -9.74 8.87 4.75
CA GLY A 47 -10.64 7.75 4.98
C GLY A 47 -10.81 6.86 3.74
N MET A 48 -10.96 7.45 2.55
CA MET A 48 -11.01 6.71 1.28
C MET A 48 -9.71 5.93 1.05
N ALA A 49 -8.55 6.59 1.20
CA ALA A 49 -7.26 5.95 1.01
C ALA A 49 -7.05 4.78 1.98
N GLY A 50 -7.36 4.97 3.27
CA GLY A 50 -7.31 3.90 4.26
C GLY A 50 -8.24 2.75 3.92
N GLY A 51 -9.49 3.03 3.53
CA GLY A 51 -10.47 2.01 3.16
C GLY A 51 -10.04 1.16 1.96
N VAL A 52 -9.58 1.80 0.87
CA VAL A 52 -9.09 1.10 -0.33
C VAL A 52 -7.90 0.21 -0.01
N MET A 53 -6.94 0.70 0.80
CA MET A 53 -5.76 -0.07 1.16
C MET A 53 -6.08 -1.29 2.04
N ILE A 54 -7.05 -1.17 2.97
CA ILE A 54 -7.51 -2.31 3.77
C ILE A 54 -8.20 -3.36 2.88
N ALA A 55 -9.07 -2.93 1.96
CA ALA A 55 -9.74 -3.85 1.05
C ALA A 55 -8.75 -4.59 0.13
N ALA A 56 -7.81 -3.85 -0.50
CA ALA A 56 -6.78 -4.45 -1.33
C ALA A 56 -5.91 -5.46 -0.56
N SER A 57 -5.61 -5.18 0.72
CA SER A 57 -4.85 -6.09 1.57
C SER A 57 -5.53 -7.44 1.77
N PHE A 58 -6.87 -7.48 1.85
CA PHE A 58 -7.61 -8.73 2.03
C PHE A 58 -7.86 -9.45 0.69
N TRP A 59 -8.48 -8.79 -0.28
CA TRP A 59 -8.92 -9.42 -1.53
C TRP A 59 -7.79 -9.62 -2.55
N SER A 60 -6.85 -8.67 -2.65
CA SER A 60 -5.81 -8.71 -3.68
C SER A 60 -4.51 -9.34 -3.19
N LEU A 61 -4.30 -9.42 -1.87
CA LEU A 61 -3.06 -9.93 -1.28
C LEU A 61 -3.29 -11.17 -0.41
N LEU A 62 -4.08 -11.06 0.66
CA LEU A 62 -4.21 -12.13 1.65
C LEU A 62 -4.93 -13.37 1.11
N ALA A 63 -6.08 -13.20 0.46
CA ALA A 63 -6.83 -14.32 -0.11
C ALA A 63 -6.02 -15.08 -1.18
N PRO A 64 -5.40 -14.42 -2.18
CA PRO A 64 -4.51 -15.09 -3.13
C PRO A 64 -3.30 -15.76 -2.47
N ALA A 65 -2.75 -15.17 -1.40
CA ALA A 65 -1.64 -15.78 -0.66
C ALA A 65 -2.03 -17.08 0.04
N ILE A 66 -3.25 -17.18 0.58
CA ILE A 66 -3.79 -18.42 1.17
C ILE A 66 -3.96 -19.49 0.10
N ASP A 67 -4.51 -19.14 -1.07
CA ASP A 67 -4.68 -20.07 -2.19
C ASP A 67 -3.33 -20.58 -2.72
N MET A 68 -2.32 -19.72 -2.76
CA MET A 68 -0.95 -20.11 -3.13
C MET A 68 -0.30 -21.02 -2.06
N ALA A 69 -0.57 -20.76 -0.79
CA ALA A 69 -0.08 -21.58 0.32
C ALA A 69 -0.72 -22.97 0.34
N GLU A 70 -2.01 -23.08 0.01
CA GLU A 70 -2.72 -24.35 -0.10
C GLU A 70 -2.06 -25.29 -1.12
N ARG A 71 -1.64 -24.75 -2.27
CA ARG A 71 -0.93 -25.53 -3.31
C ARG A 71 0.44 -26.05 -2.87
N SER A 72 1.08 -25.39 -1.91
CA SER A 72 2.47 -25.67 -1.51
C SER A 72 2.58 -26.44 -0.19
N TYR A 73 1.66 -26.23 0.75
CA TYR A 73 1.70 -26.77 2.11
C TYR A 73 0.52 -27.69 2.46
N GLY A 74 -0.44 -27.85 1.53
CA GLY A 74 -1.64 -28.65 1.73
C GLY A 74 -2.73 -27.94 2.54
N GLU A 75 -3.94 -28.49 2.49
CA GLU A 75 -5.16 -27.85 3.01
C GLU A 75 -5.08 -27.55 4.52
N SER A 76 -4.41 -28.40 5.30
CA SER A 76 -4.30 -28.25 6.76
C SER A 76 -3.36 -27.13 7.21
N TRP A 77 -2.40 -26.70 6.38
CA TRP A 77 -1.35 -25.73 6.76
C TRP A 77 -1.39 -24.42 5.94
N LYS A 78 -2.40 -24.23 5.08
CA LYS A 78 -2.53 -23.06 4.19
C LYS A 78 -2.56 -21.69 4.88
N TRP A 79 -3.00 -21.64 6.13
CA TRP A 79 -3.09 -20.40 6.91
C TRP A 79 -1.76 -19.96 7.52
N PHE A 80 -0.81 -20.88 7.72
CA PHE A 80 0.38 -20.62 8.50
C PHE A 80 1.37 -19.67 7.80
N PRO A 81 1.78 -19.90 6.53
CA PRO A 81 2.71 -19.00 5.85
C PRO A 81 2.19 -17.56 5.67
N PRO A 82 0.93 -17.33 5.21
CA PRO A 82 0.38 -15.99 5.10
C PRO A 82 0.27 -15.27 6.45
N LEU A 83 -0.11 -15.98 7.53
CA LEU A 83 -0.19 -15.40 8.87
C LEU A 83 1.17 -14.93 9.36
N VAL A 84 2.19 -15.78 9.25
CA VAL A 84 3.56 -15.45 9.70
C VAL A 84 4.11 -14.28 8.87
N GLY A 85 3.92 -14.30 7.55
CA GLY A 85 4.32 -13.19 6.68
C GLY A 85 3.62 -11.87 7.03
N PHE A 86 2.32 -11.92 7.29
CA PHE A 86 1.54 -10.73 7.67
C PHE A 86 1.99 -10.15 9.02
N LEU A 87 2.16 -11.00 10.04
CA LEU A 87 2.63 -10.56 11.36
C LEU A 87 4.07 -10.02 11.32
N LEU A 88 4.97 -10.67 10.59
CA LEU A 88 6.33 -10.17 10.38
C LEU A 88 6.33 -8.82 9.68
N GLY A 89 5.49 -8.64 8.65
CA GLY A 89 5.32 -7.35 7.98
C GLY A 89 4.81 -6.26 8.92
N ALA A 90 3.83 -6.57 9.77
CA ALA A 90 3.30 -5.63 10.77
C ALA A 90 4.36 -5.23 11.82
N VAL A 91 5.12 -6.21 12.34
CA VAL A 91 6.24 -5.95 13.26
C VAL A 91 7.32 -5.13 12.59
N PHE A 92 7.68 -5.46 11.34
CA PHE A 92 8.64 -4.70 10.55
C PHE A 92 8.23 -3.23 10.41
N LEU A 93 6.98 -2.96 10.01
CA LEU A 93 6.47 -1.59 9.93
C LEU A 93 6.49 -0.88 11.28
N ARG A 94 6.16 -1.58 12.37
CA ARG A 94 6.23 -1.03 13.73
C ARG A 94 7.65 -0.66 14.15
N VAL A 95 8.64 -1.46 13.77
CA VAL A 95 10.05 -1.19 14.02
C VAL A 95 10.51 0.02 13.21
N VAL A 96 10.18 0.07 11.91
CA VAL A 96 10.49 1.20 11.04
C VAL A 96 9.88 2.50 11.59
N ASP A 97 8.61 2.47 11.98
CA ASP A 97 7.92 3.59 12.62
C ASP A 97 8.66 4.08 13.88
N ARG A 98 9.12 3.17 14.74
CA ARG A 98 9.87 3.52 15.95
C ARG A 98 11.27 4.05 15.67
N LEU A 99 11.92 3.59 14.59
CA LEU A 99 13.26 4.04 14.19
C LEU A 99 13.22 5.40 13.50
N LEU A 100 12.15 5.71 12.78
CA LEU A 100 11.98 7.00 12.15
C LEU A 100 11.78 8.08 13.23
N PRO A 101 12.68 9.10 13.29
CA PRO A 101 12.50 10.19 14.23
C PRO A 101 11.21 10.92 13.87
N HIS A 102 10.24 10.86 14.78
CA HIS A 102 8.97 11.55 14.60
C HIS A 102 9.26 13.05 14.64
N LEU A 103 9.24 13.70 13.48
CA LEU A 103 9.22 15.16 13.39
C LEU A 103 7.84 15.62 13.87
N HIS A 104 7.71 15.94 15.15
CA HIS A 104 6.55 16.66 15.68
C HIS A 104 6.58 18.10 15.14
N PRO A 105 5.68 18.49 14.23
CA PRO A 105 5.65 19.86 13.70
C PRO A 105 5.15 20.89 14.73
N ASP A 106 4.58 20.42 15.85
CA ASP A 106 3.93 21.26 16.87
C ASP A 106 4.82 21.57 18.11
N LEU A 107 6.08 21.13 18.14
CA LEU A 107 7.05 21.65 19.12
C LEU A 107 7.66 22.94 18.58
N ALA A 108 6.85 24.00 18.60
CA ALA A 108 7.37 25.34 18.75
C ALA A 108 8.18 25.35 20.06
N VAL A 109 9.50 25.33 19.93
CA VAL A 109 10.40 25.70 21.01
C VAL A 109 10.06 27.16 21.34
N ALA A 110 9.31 27.33 22.42
CA ALA A 110 9.17 28.59 23.13
C ALA A 110 10.49 28.93 23.85
#